data_AF-A0A1W1YTI0-F1
#
_entry.id   AF-A0A1W1YTI0-F1
#
_cell.length_a   1.000
_cell.length_b   1.000
_cell.length_c   1.000
_cell.angle_alpha   90.00
_cell.angle_beta   90.00
_cell.angle_gamma   90.00
#
_symmetry.space_group_name_H-M   'P 1'
#
loop_
_entity.id
_entity.type
_entity.pdbx_description
1 polymer ?
#
loop_
_entity_poly.entity_id
_entity_poly.type
_entity_poly.pdbx_seq_one_letter_code
_entity_poly.pdbx_strand_id
1 'polypeptide(L)'
;MQLLKTAKQVLLWIPSIVVAYFFLDNGLTKIFFSSGMDKIGASTNLLISTGILLVLAVALFLSKKTLMYGTAFLVLYMIAIVFIHISKGKPFLLTASIVLLTLFAAYLRKTQLPS
;
A
#
# COMPACT_ATOMS: atom_id res chain seq x y z
N MET A 1 16.42 7.03 28.91
CA MET A 1 17.05 6.65 27.62
C MET A 1 16.27 5.58 26.84
N GLN A 2 15.65 4.59 27.48
CA GLN A 2 14.87 3.53 26.82
C GLN A 2 13.52 4.01 26.24
N LEU A 3 12.78 4.83 26.98
CA LEU A 3 11.52 5.45 26.50
C LEU A 3 11.68 6.23 25.19
N LEU A 4 12.76 7.01 25.06
CA LEU A 4 13.06 7.78 23.84
C LEU A 4 13.33 6.85 22.63
N LYS A 5 14.01 5.72 22.85
CA LYS A 5 14.27 4.72 21.80
C LYS A 5 12.98 4.06 21.34
N THR A 6 12.13 3.66 22.27
CA THR A 6 10.83 3.06 21.98
C THR A 6 9.92 4.05 21.24
N ALA A 7 9.84 5.30 21.70
CA ALA A 7 9.05 6.35 21.05
C ALA A 7 9.54 6.61 19.61
N LYS A 8 10.86 6.67 19.39
CA LYS A 8 11.44 6.81 18.05
C LYS A 8 11.06 5.62 17.15
N GLN A 9 11.15 4.39 17.67
CA GLN A 9 10.74 3.20 16.92
C GLN A 9 9.27 3.27 16.51
N VAL A 10 8.37 3.57 17.44
CA VAL A 10 6.92 3.69 17.15
C VAL A 10 6.68 4.74 16.07
N LEU A 11 7.30 5.92 16.19
CA LEU A 11 7.16 7.00 15.21
C LEU A 11 7.63 6.60 13.80
N LEU A 12 8.70 5.81 13.69
CA LEU A 12 9.21 5.30 12.42
C LEU A 12 8.28 4.27 11.75
N TRP A 13 7.44 3.58 12.53
CA TRP A 13 6.48 2.61 12.00
C TRP A 13 5.17 3.25 11.51
N ILE A 14 4.81 4.45 11.98
CA ILE A 14 3.55 5.11 11.63
C ILE A 14 3.31 5.17 10.12
N PRO A 15 4.27 5.61 9.26
CA PRO A 15 4.04 5.64 7.82
C PRO A 15 3.75 4.26 7.24
N SER A 16 4.41 3.22 7.77
CA SER A 16 4.19 1.84 7.31
C SER A 16 2.84 1.28 7.75
N ILE A 17 2.36 1.66 8.93
CA ILE A 17 1.03 1.29 9.43
C ILE A 17 -0.06 1.92 8.57
N VAL A 18 0.07 3.20 8.22
CA VAL A 18 -0.89 3.90 7.34
C VAL A 18 -0.93 3.24 5.95
N VAL A 19 0.24 2.95 5.37
CA VAL A 19 0.36 2.24 4.09
C VAL A 19 -0.29 0.86 4.16
N ALA A 20 0.03 0.07 5.19
CA ALA A 20 -0.53 -1.27 5.37
C ALA A 20 -2.05 -1.24 5.51
N TYR A 21 -2.59 -0.34 6.34
CA TYR A 21 -4.03 -0.18 6.53
C TYR A 21 -4.73 0.18 5.20
N PHE A 22 -4.22 1.17 4.48
CA PHE A 22 -4.79 1.60 3.20
C PHE A 22 -4.88 0.45 2.19
N PHE A 23 -3.80 -0.32 2.02
CA PHE A 23 -3.78 -1.41 1.05
C PHE A 23 -4.51 -2.67 1.52
N LEU A 24 -4.50 -2.96 2.82
CA LEU A 24 -5.27 -4.08 3.38
C LEU A 24 -6.76 -3.83 3.25
N ASP A 25 -7.25 -2.65 3.64
CA ASP A 25 -8.66 -2.29 3.47
C ASP A 25 -9.07 -2.41 1.99
N ASN A 26 -8.26 -1.83 1.10
CA ASN A 26 -8.49 -1.86 -0.34
C ASN A 26 -8.48 -3.29 -0.94
N GLY A 27 -7.58 -4.15 -0.46
CA GLY A 27 -7.42 -5.53 -0.91
C GLY A 27 -8.52 -6.45 -0.37
N LEU A 28 -8.78 -6.42 0.94
CA LEU A 28 -9.82 -7.21 1.59
C LEU A 28 -11.20 -6.84 1.05
N THR A 29 -11.45 -5.54 0.81
CA THR A 29 -12.72 -5.11 0.22
C THR A 29 -12.92 -5.72 -1.17
N LYS A 30 -11.86 -5.83 -1.99
CA LYS A 30 -11.95 -6.50 -3.31
C LYS A 30 -12.13 -8.01 -3.22
N ILE A 31 -11.65 -8.64 -2.17
CA ILE A 31 -11.82 -10.08 -1.98
C ILE A 31 -13.27 -10.38 -1.56
N PHE A 32 -13.77 -9.68 -0.52
CA PHE A 32 -15.04 -10.02 0.11
C PHE A 32 -16.26 -9.28 -0.45
N PHE A 33 -16.07 -8.14 -1.12
CA PHE A 33 -17.17 -7.31 -1.63
C PHE A 33 -17.06 -7.00 -3.14
N SER A 34 -16.41 -7.88 -3.91
CA SER A 34 -16.21 -7.70 -5.36
C SER A 34 -17.50 -7.64 -6.17
N SER A 35 -18.55 -8.36 -5.78
CA SER A 35 -19.83 -8.46 -6.51
C SER A 35 -20.63 -7.16 -6.55
N GLY A 36 -20.40 -6.24 -5.61
CA GLY A 36 -21.07 -4.93 -5.54
C GLY A 36 -20.24 -3.77 -6.07
N MET A 37 -19.03 -4.01 -6.59
CA MET A 37 -18.19 -2.96 -7.15
C MET A 37 -18.52 -2.73 -8.62
N ASP A 38 -19.39 -1.75 -8.91
CA ASP A 38 -19.63 -1.27 -10.27
C ASP A 38 -18.40 -0.52 -10.81
N LYS A 39 -17.41 -1.29 -11.27
CA LYS A 39 -16.25 -0.78 -11.99
C LYS A 39 -16.35 -1.20 -13.45
N ILE A 40 -16.70 -0.24 -14.29
CA ILE A 40 -16.69 -0.37 -15.76
C ILE A 40 -15.36 -1.01 -16.20
N GLY A 41 -15.45 -2.21 -16.78
CA GLY A 41 -14.32 -2.97 -17.33
C GLY A 41 -13.60 -3.93 -16.36
N ALA A 42 -14.06 -4.10 -15.11
CA ALA A 42 -13.46 -5.05 -14.18
C ALA A 42 -14.39 -6.24 -13.93
N SER A 43 -13.92 -7.47 -14.22
CA SER A 43 -14.62 -8.68 -13.81
C SER A 43 -14.40 -8.96 -12.31
N THR A 44 -15.35 -9.65 -11.66
CA THR A 44 -15.24 -10.10 -10.27
C THR A 44 -13.92 -10.85 -10.02
N ASN A 45 -13.51 -11.71 -10.97
CA ASN A 45 -12.26 -12.46 -10.88
C ASN A 45 -11.02 -11.55 -10.88
N LEU A 46 -11.02 -10.49 -11.70
CA LEU A 46 -9.93 -9.51 -11.73
C LEU A 46 -9.86 -8.72 -10.43
N LEU A 47 -11.01 -8.35 -9.85
CA LEU A 47 -11.06 -7.67 -8.55
C LEU A 47 -10.49 -8.55 -7.44
N ILE A 48 -10.95 -9.80 -7.32
CA ILE A 48 -10.50 -10.74 -6.29
C ILE A 48 -9.00 -11.00 -6.41
N SER A 49 -8.51 -11.30 -7.61
CA SER A 49 -7.08 -11.56 -7.84
C SER A 49 -6.22 -10.34 -7.53
N THR A 50 -6.67 -9.13 -7.91
CA THR A 50 -6.01 -7.88 -7.50
C THR A 50 -6.01 -7.73 -5.97
N GLY A 51 -7.10 -8.05 -5.30
CA GLY A 51 -7.21 -8.00 -3.84
C GLY A 51 -6.22 -8.93 -3.14
N ILE A 52 -6.10 -10.18 -3.61
CA ILE A 52 -5.12 -11.16 -3.11
C ILE A 52 -3.70 -10.63 -3.30
N LEU A 53 -3.38 -10.11 -4.49
CA LEU A 53 -2.06 -9.54 -4.79
C LEU A 53 -1.72 -8.37 -3.85
N LEU A 54 -2.68 -7.51 -3.53
CA LEU A 54 -2.48 -6.41 -2.59
C LEU A 54 -2.19 -6.90 -1.17
N VAL A 55 -2.94 -7.88 -0.67
CA VAL A 55 -2.70 -8.46 0.67
C VAL A 55 -1.32 -9.10 0.75
N LEU A 56 -0.91 -9.86 -0.28
CA LEU A 56 0.43 -10.43 -0.37
C LEU A 56 1.51 -9.33 -0.45
N ALA A 57 1.29 -8.28 -1.24
CA ALA A 57 2.21 -7.17 -1.35
C ALA A 57 2.38 -6.43 -0.01
N VAL A 58 1.32 -6.30 0.80
CA VAL A 58 1.43 -5.77 2.18
C VAL A 58 2.27 -6.69 3.07
N ALA A 59 2.05 -8.01 3.01
CA ALA A 59 2.84 -8.96 3.80
C ALA A 59 4.34 -8.90 3.43
N LEU A 60 4.65 -8.79 2.13
CA LEU A 60 6.02 -8.55 1.65
C LEU A 60 6.56 -7.20 2.12
N PHE A 61 5.75 -6.15 2.04
CA PHE A 61 6.14 -4.81 2.45
C PHE A 61 6.48 -4.76 3.94
N LEU A 62 5.67 -5.37 4.80
CA LEU A 62 5.90 -5.42 6.25
C LEU A 62 7.11 -6.27 6.66
N SER A 63 7.53 -7.20 5.81
CA SER A 63 8.67 -8.08 6.05
C SER A 63 10.00 -7.41 5.71
N LYS A 64 10.97 -7.44 6.62
CA LYS A 64 12.28 -6.78 6.40
C LYS A 64 13.05 -7.34 5.19
N LYS A 65 12.99 -8.65 4.98
CA LYS A 65 13.68 -9.34 3.87
C LYS A 65 13.08 -9.02 2.50
N THR A 66 11.78 -8.74 2.44
CA THR A 66 11.03 -8.57 1.19
C THR A 66 10.43 -7.17 1.04
N LEU A 67 10.82 -6.23 1.90
CA LEU A 67 10.37 -4.83 1.92
C LEU A 67 10.39 -4.20 0.53
N MET A 68 11.49 -4.36 -0.21
CA MET A 68 11.64 -3.77 -1.56
C MET A 68 10.66 -4.38 -2.57
N TYR A 69 10.43 -5.70 -2.53
CA TYR A 69 9.45 -6.35 -3.41
C TYR A 69 8.03 -5.89 -3.10
N GLY A 70 7.65 -5.86 -1.82
CA GLY A 70 6.35 -5.33 -1.41
C GLY A 70 6.16 -3.88 -1.82
N THR A 71 7.17 -3.03 -1.59
CA THR A 71 7.17 -1.62 -2.02
C THR A 71 6.96 -1.50 -3.53
N ALA A 72 7.68 -2.28 -4.33
CA ALA A 72 7.57 -2.24 -5.78
C ALA A 72 6.16 -2.61 -6.26
N PHE A 73 5.57 -3.68 -5.72
CA PHE A 73 4.20 -4.08 -6.06
C PHE A 73 3.16 -3.02 -5.67
N LEU A 74 3.24 -2.49 -4.45
CA LEU A 74 2.31 -1.47 -3.96
C LEU A 74 2.41 -0.16 -4.74
N VAL A 75 3.63 0.29 -5.05
CA VAL A 75 3.88 1.49 -5.86
C VAL A 75 3.40 1.29 -7.30
N LEU A 76 3.72 0.15 -7.93
CA LEU A 76 3.30 -0.14 -9.30
C LEU A 76 1.77 -0.14 -9.41
N TYR A 77 1.09 -0.78 -8.46
CA TYR A 77 -0.37 -0.74 -8.38
C TYR A 77 -0.89 0.70 -8.27
N MET A 78 -0.36 1.50 -7.36
CA MET A 78 -0.86 2.87 -7.19
C MET A 78 -0.55 3.78 -8.36
N ILE A 79 0.58 3.60 -9.05
CA ILE A 79 0.87 4.31 -10.30
C ILE A 79 -0.22 4.00 -11.35
N ALA A 80 -0.58 2.73 -11.52
CA ALA A 80 -1.67 2.35 -12.43
C ALA A 80 -3.00 3.02 -12.03
N ILE A 81 -3.32 3.09 -10.73
CA ILE A 81 -4.52 3.76 -10.23
C ILE A 81 -4.48 5.28 -10.44
N VAL A 82 -3.31 5.93 -10.30
CA VAL A 82 -3.13 7.35 -10.63
C VAL A 82 -3.44 7.60 -12.11
N PHE A 83 -2.89 6.79 -13.02
CA PHE A 83 -3.21 6.91 -14.44
C PHE A 83 -4.70 6.75 -14.72
N ILE A 84 -5.37 5.79 -14.08
CA ILE A 84 -6.82 5.62 -14.21
C ILE A 84 -7.59 6.86 -13.72
N HIS A 85 -7.13 7.53 -12.65
CA HIS A 85 -7.76 8.77 -12.19
C HIS A 85 -7.59 9.91 -13.19
N ILE A 86 -6.38 10.07 -13.73
CA ILE A 86 -6.08 11.06 -14.77
C ILE A 86 -6.97 10.82 -16.00
N SER A 87 -7.00 9.60 -16.53
CA SER A 87 -7.80 9.25 -17.71
C SER A 87 -9.30 9.41 -17.51
N LYS A 88 -9.79 9.34 -16.27
CA LYS A 88 -11.21 9.54 -15.91
C LYS A 88 -11.53 10.97 -15.45
N GLY A 89 -10.56 11.90 -15.52
CA GLY A 89 -10.72 13.28 -15.04
C GLY A 89 -10.99 13.39 -13.53
N LYS A 90 -10.63 12.36 -12.74
CA LYS A 90 -10.85 12.33 -11.29
C LYS A 90 -9.67 13.00 -10.56
N PRO A 91 -9.90 13.63 -9.40
CA PRO A 91 -8.81 14.13 -8.56
C PRO A 91 -7.80 13.02 -8.23
N PHE A 92 -6.52 13.27 -8.50
CA PHE A 92 -5.47 12.25 -8.37
C PHE A 92 -4.41 12.58 -7.32
N LEU A 93 -4.37 13.81 -6.77
CA LEU A 93 -3.35 14.24 -5.80
C LEU A 93 -3.30 13.32 -4.56
N LEU A 94 -4.47 12.98 -4.00
CA LEU A 94 -4.53 12.08 -2.86
C LEU A 94 -3.99 10.68 -3.23
N THR A 95 -4.38 10.16 -4.39
CA THR A 95 -3.90 8.87 -4.91
C THR A 95 -2.38 8.89 -5.13
N ALA A 96 -1.83 9.97 -5.67
CA ALA A 96 -0.39 10.15 -5.87
C ALA A 96 0.39 10.30 -4.55
N SER A 97 -0.23 10.92 -3.53
CA SER A 97 0.38 11.06 -2.20
C SER A 97 0.65 9.71 -1.54
N ILE A 98 -0.18 8.69 -1.82
CA ILE A 98 0.03 7.31 -1.33
C ILE A 98 1.28 6.69 -1.97
N VAL A 99 1.59 7.00 -3.23
CA VAL A 99 2.84 6.55 -3.87
C VAL A 99 4.04 7.09 -3.10
N LEU A 100 4.05 8.40 -2.84
CA LEU A 100 5.11 9.08 -2.10
C LEU A 100 5.22 8.54 -0.67
N LEU A 101 4.08 8.34 0.01
CA LEU A 101 4.05 7.79 1.36
C LEU A 101 4.61 6.37 1.41
N THR A 102 4.32 5.53 0.41
CA THR A 102 4.81 4.15 0.33
C THR A 102 6.34 4.14 0.16
N LEU A 103 6.87 4.99 -0.73
CA LEU A 103 8.32 5.15 -0.92
C LEU A 103 9.00 5.70 0.35
N PHE A 104 8.39 6.69 0.99
CA PHE A 104 8.89 7.28 2.23
C PHE A 104 8.93 6.27 3.38
N ALA A 105 7.85 5.51 3.56
CA ALA A 105 7.76 4.45 4.56
C ALA A 105 8.84 3.37 4.33
N ALA A 106 9.05 2.95 3.07
CA ALA A 106 10.10 2.00 2.72
C ALA A 106 11.51 2.56 3.00
N TYR A 107 11.75 3.82 2.64
CA TYR A 107 13.02 4.49 2.89
C TYR A 107 13.36 4.55 4.39
N LEU A 108 12.40 4.99 5.22
CA LEU A 108 12.59 5.04 6.67
C LEU A 108 12.87 3.65 7.26
N ARG A 109 12.11 2.63 6.85
CA ARG A 109 12.31 1.27 7.34
C ARG A 109 13.63 0.65 6.91
N LYS A 110 14.13 0.98 5.71
CA LYS A 110 15.41 0.47 5.21
C LYS A 110 16.60 1.13 5.89
N THR A 111 16.50 2.41 6.24
CA THR A 111 17.64 3.22 6.72
C THR A 111 17.70 3.39 8.23
N GLN A 112 16.57 3.32 8.94
CA GLN A 112 16.48 3.70 10.36
C GLN A 112 16.07 2.55 11.30
N LEU A 113 15.58 1.42 10.78
CA LEU A 113 15.28 0.24 11.59
C LEU A 113 16.41 -0.79 11.46
N PRO A 114 17.01 -1.25 12.57
CA PRO A 114 18.13 -2.19 12.53
C PRO A 114 17.74 -3.52 11.89
N SER A 115 18.67 -4.10 11.09
CA SER A 115 19.09 -5.51 11.22
C SER A 115 18.07 -6.56 11.58
#